data_AF-A0A2D9B6F9-F1
#
_entry.id   AF-A0A2D9B6F9-F1
#
_cell.length_a   1.000
_cell.length_b   1.000
_cell.length_c   1.000
_cell.angle_alpha   90.00
_cell.angle_beta   90.00
_cell.angle_gamma   90.00
#
_symmetry.space_group_name_H-M   'P 1'
#
loop_
_entity.id
_entity.type
_entity.pdbx_description
1 polymer ?
#
loop_
_entity_poly.entity_id
_entity_poly.type
_entity_poly.pdbx_seq_one_letter_code
_entity_poly.pdbx_strand_id
1 'polypeptide(L)'
;MKPNIFNIATKELNQDAFLTWLLKYADRSCASINISLNNCGKEFISSLIKSVHPQFNDNIEIVDAGRQWHNIDVWATINNKYLIIIEDKTFSSFHSNQLARYRQIATEWCQEKEYFEPICVYLKTGNESMRNLSFVKKQGYSIFKRQDFLKILEKYNKIDNDIFIDFKDRLAKLEHSNNQYKHKLIGEWNGADWQGFYQYLEKEIGLVNWHYVNNQNGGFWNAVLNWDYWSMFPVYLQIEQGNLCFKISTDPDELEMPENETRSQIRNKIYRLILKNAKEQDYVEIKRPNRFGHGKYMTVAIIKQQDWLGKKDEKINAVQIAEKLNEYKKFLKHTVEKTAYNNV
;
A
#
# COMPACT_ATOMS: atom_id res chain seq x y z
N MET A 1 22.62 -20.60 3.83
CA MET A 1 21.15 -20.47 3.64
C MET A 1 20.75 -21.34 2.46
N LYS A 2 19.63 -22.08 2.57
CA LYS A 2 19.04 -22.79 1.42
C LYS A 2 18.64 -21.77 0.34
N PRO A 3 19.04 -21.94 -0.93
CA PRO A 3 18.52 -21.12 -2.02
C PRO A 3 16.99 -21.23 -2.08
N ASN A 4 16.30 -20.13 -2.34
CA ASN A 4 14.85 -20.09 -2.42
C ASN A 4 14.45 -19.46 -3.75
N ILE A 5 13.69 -20.20 -4.55
CA ILE A 5 13.40 -19.81 -5.94
C ILE A 5 12.64 -18.48 -6.02
N PHE A 6 11.73 -18.20 -5.08
CA PHE A 6 10.93 -16.97 -5.03
C PHE A 6 11.71 -15.75 -4.50
N ASN A 7 12.89 -15.95 -3.91
CA ASN A 7 13.83 -14.85 -3.63
C ASN A 7 14.59 -14.40 -4.89
N ILE A 8 14.72 -15.27 -5.89
CA ILE A 8 15.45 -15.03 -7.15
C ILE A 8 14.46 -14.58 -8.24
N ALA A 9 13.32 -15.27 -8.33
CA ALA A 9 12.28 -15.05 -9.31
C ALA A 9 11.25 -14.02 -8.76
N THR A 10 11.67 -12.76 -8.68
CA THR A 10 10.90 -11.70 -7.97
C THR A 10 9.75 -11.09 -8.78
N LYS A 11 9.59 -11.47 -10.05
CA LYS A 11 8.50 -10.98 -10.90
C LYS A 11 7.15 -11.57 -10.48
N GLU A 12 6.09 -10.78 -10.66
CA GLU A 12 4.68 -11.15 -10.41
C GLU A 12 4.31 -12.48 -11.09
N LEU A 13 4.85 -12.72 -12.30
CA LEU A 13 4.68 -13.96 -13.05
C LEU A 13 4.96 -15.26 -12.26
N ASN A 14 5.85 -15.24 -11.27
CA ASN A 14 6.15 -16.41 -10.44
C ASN A 14 5.10 -16.61 -9.34
N GLN A 15 4.54 -15.52 -8.83
CA GLN A 15 3.45 -15.56 -7.89
C GLN A 15 2.18 -16.08 -8.58
N ASP A 16 1.83 -15.61 -9.78
CA ASP A 16 0.73 -16.20 -10.57
C ASP A 16 0.88 -17.72 -10.75
N ALA A 17 2.11 -18.19 -11.03
CA ALA A 17 2.41 -19.60 -11.24
C ALA A 17 2.16 -20.40 -9.96
N PHE A 18 2.62 -19.89 -8.82
CA PHE A 18 2.36 -20.50 -7.52
C PHE A 18 0.86 -20.52 -7.18
N LEU A 19 0.16 -19.41 -7.38
CA LEU A 19 -1.28 -19.32 -7.14
C LEU A 19 -2.04 -20.34 -7.98
N THR A 20 -1.76 -20.40 -9.28
CA THR A 20 -2.38 -21.36 -10.20
C THR A 20 -2.06 -22.81 -9.81
N TRP A 21 -0.81 -23.07 -9.44
CA TRP A 21 -0.37 -24.38 -8.97
C TRP A 21 -1.14 -24.81 -7.72
N LEU A 22 -1.28 -23.95 -6.72
CA LEU A 22 -2.03 -24.25 -5.50
C LEU A 22 -3.54 -24.40 -5.75
N LEU A 23 -4.11 -23.58 -6.65
CA LEU A 23 -5.51 -23.71 -7.07
C LEU A 23 -5.77 -25.07 -7.73
N LYS A 24 -4.89 -25.52 -8.66
CA LYS A 24 -5.02 -26.84 -9.30
C LYS A 24 -4.97 -27.99 -8.30
N TYR A 25 -4.14 -27.88 -7.25
CA TYR A 25 -4.10 -28.90 -6.21
C TYR A 25 -5.43 -29.06 -5.47
N ALA A 26 -6.34 -28.09 -5.50
CA ALA A 26 -7.62 -28.17 -4.82
C ALA A 26 -8.64 -29.10 -5.49
N ASP A 27 -8.42 -29.51 -6.75
CA ASP A 27 -9.28 -30.48 -7.43
C ASP A 27 -9.28 -31.82 -6.69
N ARG A 28 -10.44 -32.48 -6.61
CA ARG A 28 -10.58 -33.77 -5.90
C ARG A 28 -9.60 -34.84 -6.37
N SER A 29 -9.22 -34.83 -7.65
CA SER A 29 -8.28 -35.82 -8.20
C SER A 29 -6.90 -35.73 -7.53
N CYS A 30 -6.50 -34.54 -7.10
CA CYS A 30 -5.23 -34.31 -6.42
C CYS A 30 -5.21 -34.80 -4.97
N ALA A 31 -6.35 -35.14 -4.36
CA ALA A 31 -6.41 -35.69 -3.00
C ALA A 31 -5.62 -37.00 -2.87
N SER A 32 -5.64 -37.83 -3.92
CA SER A 32 -4.87 -39.08 -4.00
C SER A 32 -3.36 -38.86 -4.21
N ILE A 33 -2.97 -37.69 -4.73
CA ILE A 33 -1.58 -37.33 -5.03
C ILE A 33 -0.93 -36.69 -3.80
N ASN A 34 -1.59 -35.68 -3.21
CA ASN A 34 -1.12 -35.01 -2.01
C ASN A 34 -2.30 -34.39 -1.25
N ILE A 35 -2.81 -35.11 -0.26
CA ILE A 35 -3.96 -34.67 0.54
C ILE A 35 -3.70 -33.36 1.29
N SER A 36 -2.46 -33.08 1.70
CA SER A 36 -2.15 -31.86 2.45
C SER A 36 -2.17 -30.63 1.54
N LEU A 37 -1.58 -30.70 0.35
CA LEU A 37 -1.68 -29.65 -0.67
C LEU A 37 -3.12 -29.49 -1.16
N ASN A 38 -3.87 -30.60 -1.31
CA ASN A 38 -5.28 -30.55 -1.67
C ASN A 38 -6.11 -29.76 -0.65
N ASN A 39 -5.97 -30.10 0.63
CA ASN A 39 -6.68 -29.39 1.70
C ASN A 39 -6.26 -27.91 1.76
N CYS A 40 -4.97 -27.61 1.60
CA CYS A 40 -4.49 -26.22 1.56
C CYS A 40 -5.08 -25.44 0.37
N GLY A 41 -5.12 -26.05 -0.81
CA GLY A 41 -5.73 -25.44 -2.01
C GLY A 41 -7.23 -25.19 -1.83
N LYS A 42 -7.95 -26.17 -1.25
CA LYS A 42 -9.39 -26.02 -0.93
C LYS A 42 -9.63 -24.91 0.09
N GLU A 43 -8.80 -24.81 1.13
CA GLU A 43 -8.91 -23.74 2.11
C GLU A 43 -8.60 -22.37 1.50
N PHE A 44 -7.62 -22.30 0.60
CA PHE A 44 -7.31 -21.08 -0.16
C PHE A 44 -8.52 -20.62 -0.99
N ILE A 45 -9.10 -21.50 -1.81
CA ILE A 45 -10.30 -21.21 -2.60
C ILE A 45 -11.47 -20.81 -1.71
N SER A 46 -11.72 -21.55 -0.62
CA SER A 46 -12.78 -21.22 0.34
C SER A 46 -12.59 -19.82 0.92
N SER A 47 -11.36 -19.42 1.25
CA SER A 47 -11.05 -18.09 1.76
C SER A 47 -11.26 -16.99 0.72
N LEU A 48 -10.95 -17.26 -0.56
CA LEU A 48 -11.22 -16.33 -1.66
C LEU A 48 -12.73 -16.12 -1.87
N ILE A 49 -13.52 -17.20 -1.88
CA ILE A 49 -14.98 -17.09 -2.07
C ILE A 49 -15.62 -16.40 -0.86
N LYS A 50 -15.18 -16.74 0.36
CA LYS A 50 -15.72 -16.14 1.60
C LYS A 50 -15.46 -14.64 1.75
N SER A 51 -14.50 -14.08 1.01
CA SER A 51 -14.27 -12.64 0.99
C SER A 51 -15.45 -11.86 0.38
N VAL A 52 -16.25 -12.52 -0.46
CA VAL A 52 -17.46 -11.98 -1.11
C VAL A 52 -18.74 -12.66 -0.58
N HIS A 53 -18.68 -13.96 -0.30
CA HIS A 53 -19.79 -14.77 0.18
C HIS A 53 -19.46 -15.43 1.53
N PRO A 54 -19.58 -14.72 2.67
CA PRO A 54 -19.13 -15.20 3.99
C PRO A 54 -19.75 -16.54 4.44
N GLN A 55 -20.94 -16.87 3.93
CA GLN A 55 -21.67 -18.10 4.26
C GLN A 55 -21.30 -19.31 3.38
N PHE A 56 -20.32 -19.16 2.47
CA PHE A 56 -19.91 -20.24 1.57
C PHE A 56 -19.49 -21.51 2.35
N ASN A 57 -20.14 -22.63 2.05
CA ASN A 57 -19.93 -23.93 2.67
C ASN A 57 -19.96 -25.11 1.68
N ASP A 58 -20.01 -24.85 0.37
CA ASP A 58 -19.95 -25.91 -0.64
C ASP A 58 -18.62 -26.69 -0.57
N ASN A 59 -18.69 -27.99 -0.81
CA ASN A 59 -17.49 -28.82 -1.00
C ASN A 59 -16.82 -28.47 -2.33
N ILE A 60 -15.51 -28.24 -2.32
CA ILE A 60 -14.72 -27.99 -3.52
C ILE A 60 -14.32 -29.33 -4.12
N GLU A 61 -14.87 -29.65 -5.29
CA GLU A 61 -14.72 -30.96 -5.93
C GLU A 61 -14.05 -30.87 -7.30
N ILE A 62 -14.52 -29.96 -8.16
CA ILE A 62 -14.02 -29.78 -9.53
C ILE A 62 -13.35 -28.42 -9.59
N VAL A 63 -12.06 -28.39 -9.96
CA VAL A 63 -11.31 -27.15 -10.10
C VAL A 63 -10.54 -27.16 -11.42
N ASP A 64 -10.83 -26.19 -12.28
CA ASP A 64 -9.91 -25.80 -13.34
C ASP A 64 -9.34 -24.41 -13.03
N ALA A 65 -8.07 -24.22 -13.35
CA ALA A 65 -7.38 -22.97 -13.07
C ALA A 65 -6.30 -22.71 -14.11
N GLY A 66 -6.09 -21.44 -14.41
CA GLY A 66 -5.13 -21.00 -15.41
C GLY A 66 -4.70 -19.57 -15.17
N ARG A 67 -3.99 -19.05 -16.17
CA ARG A 67 -3.36 -17.73 -16.12
C ARG A 67 -3.61 -16.97 -17.40
N GLN A 68 -3.49 -15.65 -17.34
CA GLN A 68 -3.43 -14.76 -18.49
C GLN A 68 -4.67 -14.85 -19.43
N TRP A 69 -5.83 -15.25 -18.89
CA TRP A 69 -7.08 -15.26 -19.63
C TRP A 69 -7.59 -13.82 -19.79
N HIS A 70 -7.64 -13.31 -21.02
CA HIS A 70 -7.89 -11.89 -21.32
C HIS A 70 -6.97 -10.91 -20.54
N ASN A 71 -5.72 -11.31 -20.28
CA ASN A 71 -4.74 -10.57 -19.47
C ASN A 71 -5.05 -10.50 -17.97
N ILE A 72 -6.01 -11.28 -17.47
CA ILE A 72 -6.24 -11.50 -16.04
C ILE A 72 -5.14 -12.43 -15.54
N ASP A 73 -4.44 -12.05 -14.47
CA ASP A 73 -3.23 -12.75 -14.01
C ASP A 73 -3.49 -14.24 -13.70
N VAL A 74 -4.53 -14.53 -12.92
CA VAL A 74 -4.97 -15.89 -12.55
C VAL A 74 -6.50 -16.00 -12.57
N TRP A 75 -7.00 -17.15 -13.00
CA TRP A 75 -8.43 -17.48 -12.94
C TRP A 75 -8.64 -18.92 -12.47
N ALA A 76 -9.82 -19.20 -11.89
CA ALA A 76 -10.25 -20.56 -11.57
C ALA A 76 -11.77 -20.72 -11.66
N THR A 77 -12.22 -21.86 -12.18
CA THR A 77 -13.62 -22.29 -12.14
C THR A 77 -13.80 -23.37 -11.09
N ILE A 78 -14.82 -23.21 -10.23
CA ILE A 78 -15.08 -24.11 -9.11
C ILE A 78 -16.46 -24.75 -9.28
N ASN A 79 -16.50 -26.08 -9.28
CA ASN A 79 -17.71 -26.91 -9.37
C ASN A 79 -18.63 -26.56 -10.55
N ASN A 80 -18.10 -25.96 -11.62
CA ASN A 80 -18.87 -25.39 -12.72
C ASN A 80 -19.99 -24.42 -12.25
N LYS A 81 -19.71 -23.65 -11.19
CA LYS A 81 -20.67 -22.71 -10.58
C LYS A 81 -20.07 -21.33 -10.32
N TYR A 82 -18.78 -21.29 -9.97
CA TYR A 82 -18.10 -20.06 -9.58
C TYR A 82 -16.93 -19.81 -10.51
N LEU A 83 -16.75 -18.54 -10.87
CA LEU A 83 -15.51 -18.04 -11.45
C LEU A 83 -14.80 -17.16 -10.42
N ILE A 84 -13.54 -17.44 -10.17
CA ILE A 84 -12.64 -16.58 -9.41
C ILE A 84 -11.67 -15.96 -10.41
N ILE A 85 -11.57 -14.63 -10.40
CA ILE A 85 -10.50 -13.91 -11.09
C ILE A 85 -9.61 -13.20 -10.06
N ILE A 86 -8.30 -13.31 -10.25
CA ILE A 86 -7.31 -12.71 -9.35
C ILE A 86 -6.44 -11.78 -10.18
N GLU A 87 -6.45 -10.49 -9.82
CA GLU A 87 -5.38 -9.57 -10.19
C GLU A 87 -4.26 -9.72 -9.16
N ASP A 88 -3.09 -10.18 -9.62
CA ASP A 88 -1.94 -10.42 -8.76
C ASP A 88 -1.00 -9.22 -8.76
N LYS A 89 -0.59 -8.78 -7.58
CA LYS A 89 0.41 -7.73 -7.45
C LYS A 89 1.40 -8.08 -6.36
N THR A 90 2.69 -7.95 -6.67
CA THR A 90 3.76 -8.05 -5.67
C THR A 90 4.01 -6.68 -5.09
N PHE A 91 4.75 -5.81 -5.80
CA PHE A 91 5.11 -4.46 -5.35
C PHE A 91 4.45 -3.35 -6.16
N SER A 92 4.00 -3.63 -7.39
CA SER A 92 3.36 -2.63 -8.25
C SER A 92 1.92 -2.31 -7.82
N SER A 93 1.45 -1.12 -8.20
CA SER A 93 0.03 -0.72 -8.07
C SER A 93 -0.70 -0.91 -9.40
N PHE A 94 -2.04 -0.97 -9.37
CA PHE A 94 -2.87 -1.16 -10.54
C PHE A 94 -3.09 0.14 -11.34
N HIS A 95 -3.48 0.02 -12.62
CA HIS A 95 -3.96 1.14 -13.45
C HIS A 95 -5.49 1.21 -13.46
N SER A 96 -6.07 2.41 -13.36
CA SER A 96 -7.47 2.62 -12.98
C SER A 96 -8.50 1.87 -13.82
N ASN A 97 -8.28 1.72 -15.13
CA ASN A 97 -9.28 1.13 -16.02
C ASN A 97 -9.14 -0.40 -16.18
N GLN A 98 -8.07 -0.99 -15.64
CA GLN A 98 -7.77 -2.40 -15.82
C GLN A 98 -8.76 -3.30 -15.08
N LEU A 99 -8.99 -3.01 -13.79
CA LEU A 99 -9.86 -3.81 -12.92
C LEU A 99 -11.32 -3.80 -13.40
N ALA A 100 -11.85 -2.62 -13.76
CA ALA A 100 -13.20 -2.50 -14.32
C ALA A 100 -13.40 -3.37 -15.57
N ARG A 101 -12.41 -3.35 -16.50
CA ARG A 101 -12.45 -4.17 -17.71
C ARG A 101 -12.43 -5.67 -17.41
N TYR A 102 -11.56 -6.11 -16.51
CA TYR A 102 -11.46 -7.53 -16.14
C TYR A 102 -12.73 -8.05 -15.47
N ARG A 103 -13.33 -7.24 -14.58
CA ARG A 103 -14.62 -7.56 -13.99
C ARG A 103 -15.72 -7.68 -15.03
N GLN A 104 -15.78 -6.74 -16.00
CA GLN A 104 -16.78 -6.81 -17.08
C GLN A 104 -16.65 -8.11 -17.88
N ILE A 105 -15.44 -8.46 -18.31
CA ILE A 105 -15.16 -9.71 -19.05
C ILE A 105 -15.61 -10.94 -18.23
N ALA A 106 -15.30 -10.97 -16.94
CA ALA A 106 -15.68 -12.09 -16.07
C ALA A 106 -17.20 -12.17 -15.86
N THR A 107 -17.89 -11.03 -15.73
CA THR A 107 -19.35 -11.01 -15.58
C THR A 107 -20.05 -11.51 -16.85
N GLU A 108 -19.63 -11.04 -18.03
CA GLU A 108 -20.19 -11.49 -19.32
C GLU A 108 -19.97 -13.01 -19.50
N TRP A 109 -18.79 -13.51 -19.16
CA TRP A 109 -18.49 -14.93 -19.22
C TRP A 109 -19.34 -15.76 -18.23
N CYS A 110 -19.51 -15.29 -16.99
CA CYS A 110 -20.38 -15.96 -16.02
C CYS A 110 -21.83 -16.03 -16.48
N GLN A 111 -22.34 -14.97 -17.11
CA GLN A 111 -23.70 -14.94 -17.67
C GLN A 111 -23.85 -15.96 -18.80
N GLU A 112 -22.88 -16.06 -19.72
CA GLU A 112 -22.89 -17.03 -20.80
C GLU A 112 -22.85 -18.48 -20.30
N LYS A 113 -22.14 -18.73 -19.19
CA LYS A 113 -21.99 -20.07 -18.59
C LYS A 113 -23.03 -20.41 -17.52
N GLU A 114 -23.95 -19.49 -17.23
CA GLU A 114 -24.93 -19.62 -16.14
C GLU A 114 -24.29 -19.83 -14.76
N TYR A 115 -23.13 -19.20 -14.52
CA TYR A 115 -22.43 -19.21 -13.24
C TYR A 115 -22.92 -18.07 -12.35
N PHE A 116 -22.62 -18.15 -11.05
CA PHE A 116 -22.79 -17.01 -10.16
C PHE A 116 -21.90 -15.83 -10.57
N GLU A 117 -22.25 -14.64 -10.08
CA GLU A 117 -21.42 -13.44 -10.26
C GLU A 117 -19.94 -13.71 -9.90
N PRO A 118 -18.98 -13.20 -10.69
CA PRO A 118 -17.59 -13.55 -10.52
C PRO A 118 -17.02 -13.03 -9.20
N ILE A 119 -16.25 -13.88 -8.52
CA ILE A 119 -15.45 -13.49 -7.36
C ILE A 119 -14.20 -12.77 -7.85
N CYS A 120 -14.20 -11.44 -7.77
CA CYS A 120 -13.08 -10.60 -8.13
C CYS A 120 -12.15 -10.38 -6.92
N VAL A 121 -10.88 -10.76 -7.04
CA VAL A 121 -9.89 -10.68 -5.96
C VAL A 121 -8.68 -9.86 -6.42
N TYR A 122 -8.27 -8.90 -5.60
CA TYR A 122 -6.97 -8.26 -5.72
C TYR A 122 -6.04 -8.86 -4.67
N LEU A 123 -5.09 -9.68 -5.12
CA LEU A 123 -4.14 -10.35 -4.26
C LEU A 123 -2.83 -9.56 -4.21
N LYS A 124 -2.45 -9.10 -3.01
CA LYS A 124 -1.30 -8.20 -2.81
C LYS A 124 -0.36 -8.73 -1.73
N THR A 125 0.83 -9.18 -2.12
CA THR A 125 1.85 -9.72 -1.20
C THR A 125 2.88 -8.69 -0.75
N GLY A 126 3.10 -7.61 -1.51
CA GLY A 126 3.80 -6.42 -1.04
C GLY A 126 2.90 -5.52 -0.20
N ASN A 127 3.45 -4.43 0.32
CA ASN A 127 2.67 -3.46 1.08
C ASN A 127 1.98 -2.48 0.13
N GLU A 128 0.81 -1.98 0.54
CA GLU A 128 -0.01 -1.04 -0.22
C GLU A 128 -0.76 -0.14 0.76
N SER A 129 -0.96 1.14 0.39
CA SER A 129 -1.69 2.09 1.24
C SER A 129 -3.19 1.77 1.31
N MET A 130 -3.84 2.14 2.41
CA MET A 130 -5.29 2.01 2.54
C MET A 130 -6.03 2.85 1.49
N ARG A 131 -5.49 4.00 1.06
CA ARG A 131 -6.04 4.79 -0.04
C ARG A 131 -6.11 3.97 -1.33
N ASN A 132 -5.00 3.34 -1.73
CA ASN A 132 -4.96 2.54 -2.95
C ASN A 132 -5.89 1.32 -2.86
N LEU A 133 -5.90 0.62 -1.72
CA LEU A 133 -6.82 -0.48 -1.47
C LEU A 133 -8.30 -0.04 -1.50
N SER A 134 -8.62 1.19 -1.08
CA SER A 134 -9.99 1.72 -1.15
C SER A 134 -10.46 1.91 -2.59
N PHE A 135 -9.57 2.31 -3.51
CA PHE A 135 -9.91 2.42 -4.92
C PHE A 135 -10.16 1.05 -5.55
N VAL A 136 -9.36 0.03 -5.20
CA VAL A 136 -9.59 -1.35 -5.63
C VAL A 136 -10.98 -1.83 -5.19
N LYS A 137 -11.34 -1.63 -3.92
CA LYS A 137 -12.67 -1.98 -3.40
C LYS A 137 -13.81 -1.27 -4.14
N LYS A 138 -13.64 0.01 -4.48
CA LYS A 138 -14.63 0.77 -5.26
C LYS A 138 -14.85 0.20 -6.67
N GLN A 139 -13.89 -0.56 -7.21
CA GLN A 139 -14.04 -1.25 -8.48
C GLN A 139 -14.71 -2.64 -8.36
N GLY A 140 -15.11 -3.04 -7.16
CA GLY A 140 -15.80 -4.31 -6.92
C GLY A 140 -14.88 -5.49 -6.65
N TYR A 141 -13.61 -5.24 -6.30
CA TYR A 141 -12.65 -6.29 -5.94
C TYR A 141 -12.57 -6.45 -4.43
N SER A 142 -12.60 -7.71 -3.98
CA SER A 142 -12.18 -8.08 -2.62
C SER A 142 -10.66 -7.96 -2.49
N ILE A 143 -10.16 -7.71 -1.29
CA ILE A 143 -8.71 -7.59 -1.04
C ILE A 143 -8.23 -8.84 -0.32
N PHE A 144 -7.18 -9.46 -0.84
CA PHE A 144 -6.49 -10.58 -0.20
C PHE A 144 -5.01 -10.24 0.02
N LYS A 145 -4.59 -10.09 1.27
CA LYS A 145 -3.24 -9.58 1.61
C LYS A 145 -2.27 -10.71 1.93
N ARG A 146 -0.98 -10.39 1.95
CA ARG A 146 0.11 -11.27 2.45
C ARG A 146 -0.26 -12.01 3.75
N GLN A 147 -0.83 -11.29 4.71
CA GLN A 147 -1.19 -11.82 6.03
C GLN A 147 -2.32 -12.84 5.96
N ASP A 148 -3.33 -12.61 5.10
CA ASP A 148 -4.42 -13.55 4.86
C ASP A 148 -3.88 -14.85 4.24
N PHE A 149 -2.93 -14.72 3.31
CA PHE A 149 -2.30 -15.87 2.68
C PHE A 149 -1.42 -16.66 3.65
N LEU A 150 -0.55 -15.98 4.41
CA LEU A 150 0.30 -16.60 5.42
C LEU A 150 -0.52 -17.37 6.46
N LYS A 151 -1.63 -16.79 6.92
CA LYS A 151 -2.55 -17.44 7.88
C LYS A 151 -3.05 -18.80 7.40
N ILE A 152 -3.18 -19.00 6.09
CA ILE A 152 -3.53 -20.30 5.50
C ILE A 152 -2.30 -21.19 5.44
N LEU A 153 -1.21 -20.73 4.81
CA LEU A 153 -0.01 -21.54 4.58
C LEU A 153 0.62 -22.06 5.88
N GLU A 154 0.56 -21.29 6.97
CA GLU A 154 1.10 -21.65 8.28
C GLU A 154 0.35 -22.81 8.95
N LYS A 155 -0.93 -23.02 8.62
CA LYS A 155 -1.70 -24.19 9.12
C LYS A 155 -1.19 -25.50 8.52
N TYR A 156 -0.57 -25.44 7.35
CA TYR A 156 -0.08 -26.60 6.60
C TYR A 156 1.45 -26.72 6.69
N ASN A 157 2.01 -26.49 7.88
CA ASN A 157 3.46 -26.52 8.11
C ASN A 157 4.14 -27.87 7.87
N LYS A 158 3.37 -28.97 7.82
CA LYS A 158 3.85 -30.33 7.56
C LYS A 158 3.96 -30.69 6.07
N ILE A 159 3.56 -29.80 5.16
CA ILE A 159 3.73 -30.03 3.72
C ILE A 159 5.22 -30.06 3.40
N ASP A 160 5.71 -31.22 2.98
CA ASP A 160 7.08 -31.43 2.49
C ASP A 160 7.11 -31.30 0.96
N ASN A 161 7.09 -30.06 0.49
CA ASN A 161 7.19 -29.72 -0.93
C ASN A 161 7.97 -28.42 -1.09
N ASP A 162 9.08 -28.46 -1.82
CA ASP A 162 9.99 -27.31 -1.93
C ASP A 162 9.32 -26.06 -2.52
N ILE A 163 8.40 -26.22 -3.48
CA ILE A 163 7.68 -25.08 -4.08
C ILE A 163 6.80 -24.40 -3.01
N PHE A 164 6.07 -25.20 -2.23
CA PHE A 164 5.25 -24.70 -1.13
C PHE A 164 6.08 -24.02 -0.04
N ILE A 165 7.13 -24.70 0.42
CA ILE A 165 8.01 -24.23 1.49
C ILE A 165 8.69 -22.93 1.06
N ASP A 166 9.26 -22.88 -0.13
CA ASP A 166 9.96 -21.69 -0.62
C ASP A 166 9.03 -20.49 -0.74
N PHE A 167 7.80 -20.68 -1.24
CA PHE A 167 6.83 -19.58 -1.34
C PHE A 167 6.38 -19.07 0.03
N LYS A 168 6.07 -20.00 0.96
CA LYS A 168 5.69 -19.66 2.34
C LYS A 168 6.82 -18.89 3.04
N ASP A 169 8.06 -19.38 2.95
CA ASP A 169 9.23 -18.75 3.56
C ASP A 169 9.51 -17.37 2.98
N ARG A 170 9.29 -17.19 1.66
CA ARG A 170 9.38 -15.88 1.00
C ARG A 170 8.38 -14.89 1.57
N LEU A 171 7.12 -15.29 1.76
CA LEU A 171 6.10 -14.43 2.35
C LEU A 171 6.40 -14.13 3.83
N ALA A 172 6.81 -15.13 4.60
CA ALA A 172 7.18 -14.95 6.01
C ALA A 172 8.35 -13.97 6.15
N LYS A 173 9.35 -14.04 5.27
CA LYS A 173 10.46 -13.09 5.22
C LYS A 173 10.01 -11.66 4.91
N LEU A 174 9.05 -11.47 4.01
CA LEU A 174 8.47 -10.15 3.74
C LEU A 174 7.76 -9.59 4.97
N GLU A 175 6.93 -10.40 5.61
CA GLU A 175 6.20 -9.99 6.80
C GLU A 175 7.14 -9.67 7.95
N HIS A 176 8.17 -10.49 8.15
CA HIS A 176 9.20 -10.23 9.15
C HIS A 176 9.93 -8.92 8.86
N SER A 177 10.41 -8.71 7.62
CA SER A 177 11.12 -7.48 7.23
C SER A 177 10.25 -6.24 7.37
N ASN A 178 8.96 -6.33 7.10
CA ASN A 178 8.00 -5.24 7.28
C ASN A 178 7.86 -4.79 8.74
N ASN A 179 8.13 -5.67 9.70
CA ASN A 179 7.99 -5.37 11.12
C ASN A 179 9.33 -5.02 11.81
N GLN A 180 10.46 -5.07 11.08
CA GLN A 180 11.78 -4.85 11.66
C GLN A 180 12.07 -3.39 12.07
N TYR A 181 11.31 -2.41 11.57
CA TYR A 181 11.45 -1.00 11.96
C TYR A 181 11.33 -0.78 13.47
N LYS A 182 10.60 -1.67 14.17
CA LYS A 182 10.41 -1.64 15.63
C LYS A 182 11.66 -2.03 16.42
N HIS A 183 12.59 -2.76 15.79
CA HIS A 183 13.71 -3.39 16.46
C HIS A 183 15.07 -2.89 16.00
N LYS A 184 15.16 -2.36 14.77
CA LYS A 184 16.36 -1.72 14.21
C LYS A 184 16.59 -0.32 14.74
N LEU A 185 17.84 0.12 14.68
CA LEU A 185 18.18 1.52 14.81
C LEU A 185 17.63 2.29 13.61
N ILE A 186 17.18 3.53 13.82
CA ILE A 186 16.56 4.35 12.75
C ILE A 186 17.53 4.52 11.57
N GLY A 187 18.84 4.61 11.83
CA GLY A 187 19.87 4.74 10.79
C GLY A 187 20.04 3.51 9.89
N GLU A 188 19.54 2.34 10.30
CA GLU A 188 19.63 1.07 9.58
C GLU A 188 18.36 0.76 8.78
N TRP A 189 17.36 1.64 8.83
CA TRP A 189 16.10 1.44 8.14
C TRP A 189 16.27 1.43 6.63
N ASN A 190 15.64 0.44 6.00
CA ASN A 190 15.48 0.32 4.56
C ASN A 190 14.03 0.59 4.15
N GLY A 191 13.73 0.46 2.86
CA GLY A 191 12.39 0.73 2.34
C GLY A 191 11.28 -0.14 2.96
N ALA A 192 11.55 -1.37 3.39
CA ALA A 192 10.57 -2.20 4.07
C ALA A 192 10.27 -1.70 5.48
N ASP A 193 11.30 -1.19 6.19
CA ASP A 193 11.14 -0.60 7.51
C ASP A 193 10.26 0.67 7.44
N TRP A 194 10.50 1.54 6.44
CA TRP A 194 9.68 2.73 6.21
C TRP A 194 8.22 2.40 5.86
N GLN A 195 7.98 1.42 4.99
CA GLN A 195 6.62 0.96 4.68
C GLN A 195 5.91 0.41 5.92
N GLY A 196 6.60 -0.38 6.75
CA GLY A 196 6.05 -0.91 7.99
C GLY A 196 5.68 0.19 8.99
N PHE A 197 6.54 1.20 9.11
CA PHE A 197 6.27 2.38 9.94
C PHE A 197 5.09 3.20 9.39
N TYR A 198 5.00 3.40 8.07
CA TYR A 198 3.88 4.10 7.46
C TYR A 198 2.56 3.35 7.62
N GLN A 199 2.54 2.02 7.52
CA GLN A 199 1.35 1.22 7.82
C GLN A 199 0.89 1.37 9.28
N TYR A 200 1.84 1.53 10.21
CA TYR A 200 1.51 1.85 11.60
C TYR A 200 0.90 3.25 11.71
N LEU A 201 1.55 4.28 11.18
CA LEU A 201 1.00 5.65 11.18
C LEU A 201 -0.37 5.74 10.49
N GLU A 202 -0.58 5.01 9.40
CA GLU A 202 -1.85 4.96 8.69
C GLU A 202 -2.99 4.46 9.57
N LYS A 203 -2.71 3.52 10.48
CA LYS A 203 -3.69 3.00 11.45
C LYS A 203 -3.88 3.93 12.64
N GLU A 204 -2.80 4.49 13.17
CA GLU A 204 -2.84 5.26 14.42
C GLU A 204 -3.34 6.69 14.22
N ILE A 205 -2.89 7.38 13.16
CA ILE A 205 -3.15 8.81 12.98
C ILE A 205 -3.85 9.15 11.68
N GLY A 206 -4.09 8.14 10.83
CA GLY A 206 -4.56 8.31 9.46
C GLY A 206 -3.53 9.01 8.58
N LEU A 207 -3.40 8.53 7.34
CA LEU A 207 -2.62 9.20 6.31
C LEU A 207 -3.50 9.43 5.08
N VAL A 208 -3.14 10.43 4.27
CA VAL A 208 -3.77 10.66 2.97
C VAL A 208 -3.34 9.56 2.00
N ASN A 209 -2.03 9.34 1.88
CA ASN A 209 -1.43 8.28 1.06
C ASN A 209 0.05 8.10 1.42
N TRP A 210 0.64 6.98 1.00
CA TRP A 210 2.09 6.78 1.02
C TRP A 210 2.50 5.89 -0.17
N HIS A 211 3.60 6.23 -0.83
CA HIS A 211 4.12 5.49 -1.99
C HIS A 211 5.59 5.82 -2.26
N TYR A 212 6.22 5.06 -3.15
CA TYR A 212 7.57 5.34 -3.62
C TYR A 212 7.55 6.44 -4.69
N VAL A 213 8.37 7.47 -4.52
CA VAL A 213 8.54 8.55 -5.49
C VAL A 213 9.88 8.38 -6.17
N ASN A 214 9.88 8.13 -7.48
CA ASN A 214 11.10 8.07 -8.28
C ASN A 214 11.68 9.48 -8.48
N ASN A 215 13.00 9.60 -8.40
CA ASN A 215 13.73 10.80 -8.77
C ASN A 215 15.10 10.43 -9.37
N GLN A 216 15.84 11.43 -9.87
CA GLN A 216 17.15 11.23 -10.49
C GLN A 216 18.21 10.60 -9.56
N ASN A 217 17.98 10.64 -8.24
CA ASN A 217 18.88 10.10 -7.22
C ASN A 217 18.38 8.77 -6.63
N GLY A 218 17.49 8.06 -7.32
CA GLY A 218 17.00 6.74 -6.92
C GLY A 218 15.65 6.74 -6.22
N GLY A 219 15.11 7.89 -5.80
CA GLY A 219 13.78 8.03 -5.19
C GLY A 219 13.74 7.91 -3.66
N PHE A 220 12.53 7.94 -3.09
CA PHE A 220 12.29 7.76 -1.66
C PHE A 220 10.84 7.35 -1.37
N TRP A 221 10.61 6.72 -0.21
CA TRP A 221 9.26 6.48 0.31
C TRP A 221 8.67 7.74 0.93
N ASN A 222 7.56 8.23 0.37
CA ASN A 222 6.81 9.33 0.95
C ASN A 222 5.63 8.86 1.81
N ALA A 223 5.21 9.69 2.75
CA ALA A 223 3.90 9.58 3.39
C ALA A 223 3.30 10.98 3.55
N VAL A 224 2.08 11.18 3.05
CA VAL A 224 1.32 12.43 3.15
C VAL A 224 0.35 12.32 4.33
N LEU A 225 0.51 13.17 5.33
CA LEU A 225 -0.11 13.01 6.66
C LEU A 225 -1.50 13.66 6.74
N ASN A 226 -1.70 14.72 5.97
CA ASN A 226 -2.92 15.54 5.94
C ASN A 226 -3.02 16.23 4.57
N TRP A 227 -4.14 16.92 4.33
CA TRP A 227 -4.37 17.73 3.14
C TRP A 227 -5.28 18.90 3.54
N ASP A 228 -4.68 19.90 4.18
CA ASP A 228 -5.37 21.11 4.61
C ASP A 228 -5.28 22.18 3.51
N TYR A 229 -5.92 23.33 3.74
CA TYR A 229 -5.99 24.40 2.75
C TYR A 229 -5.64 25.74 3.38
N TRP A 230 -4.77 26.49 2.71
CA TRP A 230 -4.62 27.91 2.92
C TRP A 230 -5.32 28.63 1.77
N SER A 231 -6.51 29.18 2.06
CA SER A 231 -7.44 29.64 1.02
C SER A 231 -7.71 28.50 0.03
N MET A 232 -7.35 28.67 -1.25
CA MET A 232 -7.51 27.64 -2.28
C MET A 232 -6.30 26.70 -2.44
N PHE A 233 -5.18 27.00 -1.79
CA PHE A 233 -3.94 26.23 -1.98
C PHE A 233 -3.86 25.08 -0.98
N PRO A 234 -3.71 23.82 -1.44
CA PRO A 234 -3.44 22.71 -0.53
C PRO A 234 -2.10 22.89 0.17
N VAL A 235 -2.12 22.72 1.49
CA VAL A 235 -0.94 22.75 2.36
C VAL A 235 -0.95 21.51 3.22
N TYR A 236 0.18 20.80 3.28
CA TYR A 236 0.24 19.49 3.90
C TYR A 236 1.61 19.15 4.47
N LEU A 237 1.63 18.16 5.35
CA LEU A 237 2.84 17.52 5.84
C LEU A 237 3.14 16.26 5.03
N GLN A 238 4.41 16.09 4.68
CA GLN A 238 4.92 14.92 3.98
C GLN A 238 6.22 14.44 4.63
N ILE A 239 6.29 13.17 5.00
CA ILE A 239 7.56 12.52 5.32
C ILE A 239 8.25 12.13 4.01
N GLU A 240 9.53 12.47 3.86
CA GLU A 240 10.35 12.12 2.68
C GLU A 240 11.52 11.22 3.08
N GLN A 241 11.20 10.04 3.66
CA GLN A 241 12.17 9.03 4.13
C GLN A 241 13.34 9.65 4.91
N GLY A 242 13.02 10.49 5.90
CA GLY A 242 13.99 11.24 6.68
C GLY A 242 13.39 12.51 7.25
N ASN A 243 13.37 13.59 6.47
CA ASN A 243 12.79 14.85 6.93
C ASN A 243 11.26 14.83 6.89
N LEU A 244 10.64 15.55 7.82
CA LEU A 244 9.25 15.94 7.73
C LEU A 244 9.18 17.29 7.02
N CYS A 245 8.45 17.36 5.92
CA CYS A 245 8.35 18.52 5.05
C CYS A 245 6.95 19.14 5.16
N PHE A 246 6.89 20.44 5.41
CA PHE A 246 5.71 21.24 5.15
C PHE A 246 5.71 21.59 3.66
N LYS A 247 4.60 21.33 2.97
CA LYS A 247 4.50 21.49 1.53
C LYS A 247 3.26 22.28 1.13
N ILE A 248 3.34 22.90 -0.03
CA ILE A 248 2.23 23.54 -0.72
C ILE A 248 2.06 22.93 -2.12
N SER A 249 0.81 22.72 -2.55
CA SER A 249 0.42 22.37 -3.91
C SER A 249 -0.05 23.60 -4.68
N THR A 250 0.39 23.72 -5.93
CA THR A 250 -0.12 24.63 -6.95
C THR A 250 -0.37 23.84 -8.24
N ASP A 251 -0.90 22.63 -8.09
CA ASP A 251 -1.20 21.74 -9.21
C ASP A 251 -2.34 22.32 -10.06
N PRO A 252 -2.14 22.58 -11.36
CA PRO A 252 -3.21 23.08 -12.23
C PRO A 252 -4.41 22.13 -12.34
N ASP A 253 -4.21 20.83 -12.06
CA ASP A 253 -5.31 19.86 -12.03
C ASP A 253 -6.20 20.02 -10.77
N GLU A 254 -5.72 20.73 -9.75
CA GLU A 254 -6.41 20.93 -8.46
C GLU A 254 -6.94 22.37 -8.30
N LEU A 255 -6.26 23.36 -8.86
CA LEU A 255 -6.59 24.78 -8.71
C LEU A 255 -6.12 25.63 -9.89
N GLU A 256 -6.75 26.78 -10.05
CA GLU A 256 -6.32 27.83 -10.97
C GLU A 256 -5.44 28.86 -10.25
N MET A 257 -4.27 29.18 -10.82
CA MET A 257 -3.37 30.17 -10.23
C MET A 257 -3.91 31.59 -10.42
N PRO A 258 -3.77 32.50 -9.43
CA PRO A 258 -4.14 33.90 -9.62
C PRO A 258 -3.26 34.55 -10.71
N GLU A 259 -3.87 35.33 -11.61
CA GLU A 259 -3.19 35.91 -12.79
C GLU A 259 -1.91 36.70 -12.45
N ASN A 260 -1.91 37.38 -11.30
CA ASN A 260 -0.81 38.27 -10.88
C ASN A 260 0.16 37.64 -9.87
N GLU A 261 0.08 36.33 -9.63
CA GLU A 261 0.95 35.66 -8.65
C GLU A 261 1.69 34.46 -9.21
N THR A 262 3.01 34.46 -9.02
CA THR A 262 3.86 33.32 -9.33
C THR A 262 3.83 32.29 -8.21
N ARG A 263 4.05 31.01 -8.56
CA ARG A 263 4.23 29.92 -7.58
C ARG A 263 5.26 30.23 -6.50
N SER A 264 6.34 30.93 -6.86
CA SER A 264 7.38 31.33 -5.91
C SER A 264 6.89 32.38 -4.91
N GLN A 265 6.03 33.32 -5.33
CA GLN A 265 5.40 34.29 -4.43
C GLN A 265 4.45 33.59 -3.44
N ILE A 266 3.58 32.69 -3.92
CA ILE A 266 2.69 31.89 -3.07
C ILE A 266 3.49 31.06 -2.05
N ARG A 267 4.51 30.32 -2.52
CA ARG A 267 5.41 29.54 -1.67
C ARG A 267 6.05 30.41 -0.59
N ASN A 268 6.53 31.60 -0.95
CA ASN A 268 7.20 32.50 -0.01
C ASN A 268 6.22 33.08 1.04
N LYS A 269 4.96 33.35 0.68
CA LYS A 269 3.91 33.77 1.63
C LYS A 269 3.67 32.67 2.68
N ILE A 270 3.43 31.43 2.25
CA ILE A 270 3.25 30.30 3.16
C ILE A 270 4.49 30.03 4.02
N TYR A 271 5.68 30.08 3.42
CA TYR A 271 6.93 29.93 4.16
C TYR A 271 7.05 30.92 5.32
N ARG A 272 6.77 32.21 5.07
CA ARG A 272 6.81 33.25 6.09
C ARG A 272 5.76 33.02 7.17
N LEU A 273 4.55 32.66 6.76
CA LEU A 273 3.45 32.35 7.69
C LEU A 273 3.82 31.21 8.65
N ILE A 274 4.30 30.09 8.11
CA ILE A 274 4.69 28.92 8.90
C ILE A 274 5.84 29.26 9.86
N LEU A 275 6.90 29.92 9.40
CA LEU A 275 8.02 30.25 10.29
C LEU A 275 7.68 31.31 11.35
N LYS A 276 6.81 32.27 11.03
CA LYS A 276 6.32 33.25 12.00
C LYS A 276 5.55 32.52 13.11
N ASN A 277 4.57 31.70 12.76
CA ASN A 277 3.78 30.96 13.74
C ASN A 277 4.61 29.93 14.52
N ALA A 278 5.59 29.29 13.87
CA ALA A 278 6.52 28.39 14.55
C ALA A 278 7.31 29.12 15.63
N LYS A 279 7.82 30.33 15.33
CA LYS A 279 8.53 31.16 16.32
C LYS A 279 7.61 31.62 17.47
N GLU A 280 6.38 32.02 17.16
CA GLU A 280 5.40 32.45 18.17
C GLU A 280 4.97 31.32 19.12
N GLN A 281 5.01 30.07 18.65
CA GLN A 281 4.64 28.87 19.41
C GLN A 281 5.85 28.04 19.86
N ASP A 282 7.07 28.59 19.76
CA ASP A 282 8.34 27.97 20.19
C ASP A 282 8.71 26.62 19.51
N TYR A 283 8.24 26.39 18.28
CA TYR A 283 8.67 25.26 17.43
C TYR A 283 10.02 25.54 16.75
N VAL A 284 11.10 25.57 17.53
CA VAL A 284 12.47 25.89 17.08
C VAL A 284 13.06 24.92 16.04
N GLU A 285 12.50 23.71 15.95
CA GLU A 285 12.90 22.67 15.01
C GLU A 285 12.35 22.88 13.59
N ILE A 286 11.30 23.69 13.44
CA ILE A 286 10.72 24.03 12.12
C ILE A 286 11.61 25.08 11.46
N LYS A 287 12.28 24.69 10.38
CA LYS A 287 13.30 25.51 9.72
C LYS A 287 13.01 25.66 8.23
N ARG A 288 13.58 26.72 7.63
CA ARG A 288 13.61 26.89 6.19
C ARG A 288 14.37 25.72 5.54
N PRO A 289 13.89 25.15 4.41
CA PRO A 289 14.70 24.22 3.63
C PRO A 289 15.96 24.90 3.07
N ASN A 290 17.02 24.14 2.82
CA ASN A 290 18.27 24.70 2.25
C ASN A 290 18.03 25.42 0.92
N ARG A 291 17.17 24.86 0.08
CA ARG A 291 16.75 25.40 -1.22
C ARG A 291 15.24 25.26 -1.37
N PHE A 292 14.62 26.20 -2.06
CA PHE A 292 13.23 26.07 -2.45
C PHE A 292 13.10 25.42 -3.83
N GLY A 293 12.07 24.60 -4.02
CA GLY A 293 11.68 24.09 -5.33
C GLY A 293 10.85 25.11 -6.13
N HIS A 294 10.70 24.85 -7.43
CA HIS A 294 9.88 25.65 -8.36
C HIS A 294 8.77 24.83 -9.05
N GLY A 295 8.63 23.55 -8.68
CA GLY A 295 7.60 22.66 -9.22
C GLY A 295 6.21 22.96 -8.69
N LYS A 296 5.23 22.13 -9.05
CA LYS A 296 3.84 22.24 -8.56
C LYS A 296 3.66 21.82 -7.10
N TYR A 297 4.57 21.02 -6.55
CA TYR A 297 4.62 20.69 -5.12
C TYR A 297 5.94 21.19 -4.54
N MET A 298 5.88 22.09 -3.57
CA MET A 298 7.07 22.77 -3.05
C MET A 298 7.16 22.63 -1.53
N THR A 299 8.35 22.30 -1.04
CA THR A 299 8.65 22.34 0.39
C THR A 299 8.86 23.79 0.85
N VAL A 300 8.15 24.20 1.88
CA VAL A 300 8.15 25.56 2.46
C VAL A 300 8.89 25.60 3.81
N ALA A 301 8.80 24.54 4.60
CA ALA A 301 9.54 24.36 5.85
C ALA A 301 9.87 22.87 6.06
N ILE A 302 10.85 22.58 6.90
CA ILE A 302 11.27 21.21 7.23
C ILE A 302 11.51 21.05 8.73
N ILE A 303 11.34 19.83 9.22
CA ILE A 303 11.87 19.35 10.49
C ILE A 303 12.83 18.21 10.16
N LYS A 304 14.07 18.26 10.69
CA LYS A 304 15.06 17.23 10.40
C LYS A 304 14.67 15.92 11.06
N GLN A 305 15.07 14.79 10.48
CA GLN A 305 14.76 13.45 11.00
C GLN A 305 14.99 13.32 12.51
N GLN A 306 16.16 13.76 12.99
CA GLN A 306 16.53 13.69 14.41
C GLN A 306 15.58 14.45 15.34
N ASP A 307 14.91 15.47 14.83
CA ASP A 307 14.07 16.35 15.63
C ASP A 307 12.61 15.84 15.69
N TRP A 308 12.15 15.02 14.74
CA TRP A 308 10.78 14.46 14.76
C TRP A 308 10.69 12.94 14.89
N LEU A 309 11.68 12.18 14.42
CA LEU A 309 11.71 10.70 14.43
C LEU A 309 12.70 10.15 15.45
N GLY A 310 13.83 10.83 15.64
CA GLY A 310 14.95 10.39 16.49
C GLY A 310 16.27 10.27 15.73
N LYS A 311 17.36 10.15 16.50
CA LYS A 311 18.72 10.02 15.96
C LYS A 311 18.94 8.66 15.31
N LYS A 312 19.97 8.55 14.48
CA LYS A 312 20.26 7.34 13.70
C LYS A 312 20.62 6.14 14.58
N ASP A 313 21.19 6.37 15.75
CA ASP A 313 21.61 5.39 16.75
C ASP A 313 20.51 5.06 17.77
N GLU A 314 19.31 5.62 17.62
CA GLU A 314 18.17 5.36 18.47
C GLU A 314 17.21 4.34 17.83
N LYS A 315 16.45 3.63 18.68
CA LYS A 315 15.27 2.87 18.26
C LYS A 315 14.04 3.77 18.32
N ILE A 316 13.06 3.49 17.47
CA ILE A 316 11.84 4.28 17.43
C ILE A 316 10.98 4.10 18.69
N ASN A 317 10.40 5.20 19.19
CA ASN A 317 9.19 5.17 20.02
C ASN A 317 7.97 5.53 19.17
N ALA A 318 7.37 4.53 18.52
CA ALA A 318 6.36 4.76 17.49
C ALA A 318 5.12 5.53 17.99
N VAL A 319 4.68 5.28 19.23
CA VAL A 319 3.52 5.95 19.85
C VAL A 319 3.81 7.43 20.04
N GLN A 320 4.96 7.76 20.65
CA GLN A 320 5.36 9.15 20.86
C GLN A 320 5.54 9.90 19.53
N ILE A 321 6.08 9.23 18.50
CA ILE A 321 6.19 9.84 17.17
C ILE A 321 4.81 10.09 16.55
N ALA A 322 3.86 9.16 16.69
CA ALA A 322 2.50 9.36 16.21
C ALA A 322 1.82 10.57 16.88
N GLU A 323 1.96 10.73 18.20
CA GLU A 323 1.47 11.89 18.95
C GLU A 323 2.09 13.19 18.45
N LYS A 324 3.42 13.22 18.31
CA LYS A 324 4.17 14.37 17.82
C LYS A 324 3.78 14.77 16.39
N LEU A 325 3.56 13.79 15.50
CA LEU A 325 3.08 14.06 14.15
C LEU A 325 1.65 14.65 14.15
N ASN A 326 0.79 14.23 15.07
CA ASN A 326 -0.53 14.83 15.24
C ASN A 326 -0.46 16.28 15.76
N GLU A 327 0.49 16.60 16.63
CA GLU A 327 0.75 17.99 17.04
C GLU A 327 1.15 18.85 15.85
N TYR A 328 2.06 18.37 14.99
CA TYR A 328 2.42 19.09 13.77
C TYR A 328 1.25 19.24 12.79
N LYS A 329 0.39 18.22 12.64
CA LYS A 329 -0.85 18.33 11.85
C LYS A 329 -1.75 19.45 12.39
N LYS A 330 -1.97 19.50 13.71
CA LYS A 330 -2.76 20.55 14.37
C LYS A 330 -2.12 21.93 14.21
N PHE A 331 -0.81 22.04 14.39
CA PHE A 331 -0.05 23.28 14.19
C PHE A 331 -0.24 23.81 12.76
N LEU A 332 -0.08 22.95 11.75
CA LEU A 332 -0.24 23.35 10.36
C LEU A 332 -1.66 23.81 10.07
N LYS A 333 -2.66 23.00 10.43
CA LYS A 333 -4.07 23.32 10.24
C LYS A 333 -4.44 24.66 10.86
N HIS A 334 -4.07 24.87 12.12
CA HIS A 334 -4.32 26.11 12.83
C HIS A 334 -3.62 27.32 12.19
N THR A 335 -2.40 27.12 11.70
CA THR A 335 -1.62 28.16 11.01
C THR A 335 -2.31 28.63 9.73
N VAL A 336 -2.86 27.71 8.94
CA VAL A 336 -3.50 28.07 7.67
C VAL A 336 -4.94 28.57 7.84
N GLU A 337 -5.67 28.11 8.86
CA GLU A 337 -7.04 28.53 9.15
C GLU A 337 -7.13 29.95 9.73
N LYS A 338 -6.14 30.36 10.56
CA LYS A 338 -6.13 31.69 11.21
C LYS A 338 -5.92 32.86 10.25
N THR A 339 -5.54 32.60 9.00
CA THR A 339 -4.92 33.62 8.16
C THR A 339 -5.60 33.68 6.80
N ALA A 340 -6.40 34.74 6.59
CA ALA A 340 -6.93 35.04 5.28
C ALA A 340 -5.77 35.30 4.29
N TYR A 341 -5.91 34.80 3.06
CA TYR A 341 -4.89 34.91 2.01
C TYR A 341 -4.34 36.33 1.81
N ASN A 342 -5.17 37.35 2.01
CA ASN A 342 -4.82 38.75 1.83
C ASN A 342 -4.02 39.35 3.01
N ASN A 343 -3.84 38.63 4.12
CA ASN A 343 -3.22 39.12 5.36
C ASN A 343 -1.78 38.59 5.59
N VAL A 344 -1.13 38.00 4.58
CA VAL A 344 0.16 37.26 4.70
C VAL A 344 1.26 37.78 3.78
#